data_AF-V4Q3Q4-F1
#
_entry.id   AF-V4Q3Q4-F1
#
_cell.length_a   1.000
_cell.length_b   1.000
_cell.length_c   1.000
_cell.angle_alpha   90.00
_cell.angle_beta   90.00
_cell.angle_gamma   90.00
#
_symmetry.space_group_name_H-M   'P 1'
#
loop_
_entity.id
_entity.type
_entity.pdbx_description
1 polymer ?
#
loop_
_entity_poly.entity_id
_entity_poly.type
_entity_poly.pdbx_seq_one_letter_code
_entity_poly.pdbx_strand_id
1 'polypeptide(L)'
;MQNLNGSRLVLGGVTSGVIVFALLAITNTAILGAVWEDWLAIAKPVFPMPYQNISIGLWAGQSIIAGLVGTFIYAAIKDWIGAKLRASYVSGLLVWAVGWLGLSLDKLAIGVESEKTIYYNLLAALLGCLIGQFVASHIYKDRA
;
A
#
# COMPACT_ATOMS: atom_id res chain seq x y z
N MET A 1 12.09 -10.95 -24.66
CA MET A 1 11.20 -10.61 -23.52
C MET A 1 10.81 -11.93 -22.87
N GLN A 2 11.18 -12.17 -21.61
CA GLN A 2 10.70 -13.36 -20.91
C GLN A 2 9.17 -13.33 -20.85
N ASN A 3 8.52 -14.47 -21.07
CA ASN A 3 7.07 -14.57 -20.94
C ASN A 3 6.69 -14.37 -19.47
N LEU A 4 6.11 -13.21 -19.14
CA LEU A 4 5.58 -12.95 -17.81
C LEU A 4 4.37 -13.86 -17.57
N ASN A 5 4.37 -14.59 -16.45
CA ASN A 5 3.21 -15.35 -16.04
C ASN A 5 2.15 -14.41 -15.46
N GLY A 6 1.22 -13.97 -16.31
CA GLY A 6 0.18 -13.00 -15.94
C GLY A 6 -0.70 -13.45 -14.77
N SER A 7 -1.05 -14.74 -14.67
CA SER A 7 -1.90 -15.21 -13.57
C SER A 7 -1.18 -15.18 -12.23
N ARG A 8 0.09 -15.57 -12.20
CA ARG A 8 0.94 -15.48 -10.99
C ARG A 8 1.23 -14.03 -10.61
N LEU A 9 1.37 -13.14 -11.59
CA LEU A 9 1.53 -11.70 -11.36
C LEU A 9 0.28 -11.12 -10.69
N VAL A 10 -0.90 -11.41 -11.23
CA VAL A 10 -2.18 -10.93 -10.65
C VAL A 10 -2.38 -11.52 -9.27
N LEU A 11 -2.16 -12.82 -9.08
CA LEU A 11 -2.32 -13.47 -7.78
C LEU A 11 -1.37 -12.88 -6.73
N GLY A 12 -0.08 -12.74 -7.06
CA GLY A 12 0.91 -12.12 -6.17
C GLY A 12 0.53 -10.68 -5.83
N GLY A 13 0.12 -9.89 -6.82
CA GLY A 13 -0.26 -8.49 -6.62
C GLY A 13 -1.51 -8.31 -5.78
N VAL A 14 -2.56 -9.12 -6.01
CA VAL A 14 -3.77 -9.10 -5.18
C VAL A 14 -3.42 -9.52 -3.74
N THR A 15 -2.61 -10.57 -3.54
CA THR A 15 -2.20 -10.98 -2.20
C THR A 15 -1.41 -9.87 -1.47
N SER A 16 -0.46 -9.22 -2.16
CA SER A 16 0.26 -8.07 -1.59
C SER A 16 -0.70 -6.94 -1.23
N GLY A 17 -1.64 -6.61 -2.11
CA GLY A 17 -2.61 -5.54 -1.86
C GLY A 17 -3.53 -5.83 -0.68
N VAL A 18 -3.97 -7.08 -0.51
CA VAL A 18 -4.75 -7.50 0.67
C VAL A 18 -3.95 -7.33 1.96
N ILE A 19 -2.66 -7.67 1.96
CA ILE A 19 -1.79 -7.50 3.13
C ILE A 19 -1.63 -6.02 3.49
N VAL A 20 -1.38 -5.17 2.48
CA VAL A 20 -1.29 -3.71 2.66
C VAL A 20 -2.60 -3.15 3.23
N PHE A 21 -3.73 -3.54 2.63
CA PHE A 21 -5.06 -3.12 3.08
C PHE A 21 -5.33 -3.54 4.51
N ALA A 22 -5.04 -4.79 4.88
CA ALA A 22 -5.26 -5.30 6.23
C ALA A 22 -4.47 -4.52 7.27
N LEU A 23 -3.19 -4.24 7.02
CA LEU A 23 -2.36 -3.48 7.95
C LEU A 23 -2.84 -2.04 8.09
N LEU A 24 -3.17 -1.37 6.98
CA LEU A 24 -3.77 -0.04 7.02
C LEU A 24 -5.11 -0.03 7.75
N ALA A 25 -5.99 -1.00 7.49
CA ALA A 25 -7.27 -1.11 8.15
C ALA A 25 -7.10 -1.26 9.67
N ILE A 26 -6.20 -2.15 10.12
CA ILE A 26 -5.92 -2.35 11.55
C ILE A 26 -5.38 -1.06 12.16
N THR A 27 -4.40 -0.40 11.54
CA THR A 27 -3.84 0.86 12.05
C THR A 27 -4.91 1.95 12.13
N ASN A 28 -5.75 2.11 11.11
CA ASN A 28 -6.74 3.19 11.09
C ASN A 28 -7.92 2.96 12.04
N THR A 29 -8.28 1.70 12.28
CA THR A 29 -9.40 1.35 13.17
C THR A 29 -8.96 1.17 14.62
N ALA A 30 -7.98 0.30 14.88
CA ALA A 30 -7.59 -0.07 16.24
C ALA A 30 -6.62 0.91 16.90
N ILE A 31 -5.78 1.60 16.12
CA ILE A 31 -4.76 2.52 16.67
C ILE A 31 -5.22 3.98 16.55
N LEU A 32 -5.73 4.36 15.38
CA LEU A 32 -6.05 5.75 15.07
C LEU A 32 -7.54 6.08 15.16
N GLY A 33 -8.41 5.14 15.54
CA GLY A 33 -9.87 5.34 15.53
C GLY A 33 -10.30 6.60 16.27
N ALA A 34 -9.84 6.78 17.51
CA ALA A 34 -10.13 7.98 18.30
C ALA A 34 -9.56 9.27 17.68
N VAL A 35 -8.37 9.20 17.09
CA VAL A 35 -7.74 10.36 16.41
C VAL A 35 -8.55 10.77 15.18
N TRP A 36 -9.11 9.81 14.45
CA TRP A 36 -10.02 10.07 13.34
C TRP A 36 -11.32 10.70 13.82
N GLU A 37 -11.94 10.20 14.90
CA GLU A 37 -13.16 10.79 15.46
C GLU A 37 -12.96 12.26 15.87
N ASP A 38 -11.85 12.55 16.56
CA ASP A 38 -11.49 13.91 16.96
C ASP A 38 -11.24 14.82 15.74
N TRP A 39 -10.47 14.34 14.76
CA TRP A 39 -10.21 15.10 13.54
C TRP A 39 -11.50 15.35 12.74
N LEU A 40 -12.37 14.35 12.62
CA LEU A 40 -13.66 14.46 11.93
C LEU A 40 -14.59 15.47 12.60
N ALA A 41 -14.57 15.58 13.93
CA ALA A 41 -15.34 16.59 14.64
C ALA A 41 -14.93 18.02 14.23
N ILE A 42 -13.65 18.22 13.94
CA ILE A 42 -13.07 19.52 13.56
C ILE A 42 -13.20 19.76 12.04
N ALA A 43 -13.02 18.72 11.22
CA ALA A 43 -12.94 18.81 9.76
C ALA A 43 -14.31 18.88 9.05
N LYS A 44 -15.40 18.52 9.75
CA LYS A 44 -16.79 18.50 9.24
C LYS A 44 -17.27 19.76 8.47
N PRO A 45 -16.74 20.99 8.65
CA PRO A 45 -17.17 22.13 7.84
C PRO A 45 -16.63 22.18 6.40
N VAL A 46 -15.60 21.41 6.03
CA VAL A 46 -14.76 21.75 4.84
C VAL A 46 -14.84 20.74 3.69
N PHE A 47 -15.10 19.45 3.94
CA PHE A 47 -15.07 18.42 2.88
C PHE A 47 -16.29 17.48 2.92
N PRO A 48 -17.03 17.30 1.80
CA PRO A 48 -18.05 16.27 1.71
C PRO A 48 -17.38 14.89 1.74
N MET A 49 -17.64 14.12 2.79
CA MET A 49 -17.07 12.78 2.92
C MET A 49 -17.90 11.75 2.14
N PRO A 50 -17.25 10.83 1.40
CA PRO A 50 -17.96 9.72 0.79
C PRO A 50 -18.61 8.82 1.85
N TYR A 51 -19.68 8.11 1.46
CA TYR A 51 -20.26 7.05 2.29
C TYR A 51 -19.19 6.03 2.67
N GLN A 52 -19.23 5.55 3.92
CA GLN A 52 -18.24 4.64 4.49
C GLN A 52 -17.89 3.45 3.57
N ASN A 53 -18.89 2.83 2.95
CA ASN A 53 -18.70 1.69 2.06
C ASN A 53 -17.89 2.05 0.80
N ILE A 54 -18.08 3.25 0.27
CA ILE A 54 -17.34 3.75 -0.89
C ILE A 54 -15.89 3.99 -0.50
N SER A 55 -15.64 4.61 0.65
CA SER A 55 -14.30 4.87 1.17
C SER A 55 -13.49 3.58 1.38
N ILE A 56 -14.12 2.55 1.97
CA ILE A 56 -13.48 1.23 2.15
C ILE A 56 -13.14 0.59 0.80
N GLY A 57 -14.08 0.65 -0.16
CA GLY A 57 -13.86 0.10 -1.51
C GLY A 57 -12.70 0.79 -2.25
N LEU A 58 -12.61 2.12 -2.15
CA LEU A 58 -11.51 2.89 -2.73
C LEU A 58 -10.17 2.55 -2.09
N TRP A 59 -10.12 2.40 -0.76
CA TRP A 59 -8.90 1.99 -0.05
C TRP A 59 -8.43 0.58 -0.41
N ALA A 60 -9.37 -0.36 -0.50
CA ALA A 60 -9.07 -1.72 -0.96
C ALA A 60 -8.56 -1.70 -2.41
N GLY A 61 -9.22 -0.95 -3.29
CA GLY A 61 -8.80 -0.78 -4.69
C GLY A 61 -7.40 -0.18 -4.82
N GLN A 62 -7.11 0.91 -4.11
CA GLN A 62 -5.78 1.52 -4.07
C GLN A 62 -4.72 0.51 -3.61
N SER A 63 -5.01 -0.27 -2.56
CA SER A 63 -4.07 -1.26 -2.03
C SER A 63 -3.81 -2.39 -3.03
N ILE A 64 -4.85 -2.87 -3.72
CA ILE A 64 -4.71 -3.86 -4.80
C ILE A 64 -3.88 -3.33 -5.96
N ILE A 65 -4.15 -2.09 -6.41
CA ILE A 65 -3.36 -1.46 -7.48
C ILE A 65 -1.89 -1.36 -7.06
N ALA A 66 -1.62 -0.92 -5.84
CA ALA A 66 -0.26 -0.84 -5.31
C ALA A 66 0.44 -2.21 -5.29
N GLY A 67 -0.25 -3.28 -4.86
CA GLY A 67 0.29 -4.63 -4.86
C GLY A 67 0.56 -5.17 -6.28
N LEU A 68 -0.32 -4.89 -7.24
CA LEU A 68 -0.11 -5.23 -8.65
C LEU A 68 1.10 -4.50 -9.23
N VAL A 69 1.21 -3.19 -9.00
CA VAL A 69 2.36 -2.38 -9.42
C VAL A 69 3.64 -2.90 -8.76
N GLY A 70 3.62 -3.23 -7.48
CA GLY A 70 4.77 -3.81 -6.77
C GLY A 70 5.23 -5.13 -7.36
N THR A 71 4.29 -6.02 -7.65
CA THR A 71 4.59 -7.32 -8.28
C THR A 71 5.11 -7.17 -9.71
N PHE A 72 4.60 -6.20 -10.46
CA PHE A 72 5.13 -5.85 -11.78
C PHE A 72 6.56 -5.31 -11.70
N ILE A 73 6.83 -4.35 -10.79
CA ILE A 73 8.17 -3.82 -10.54
C ILE A 73 9.13 -4.96 -10.16
N TYR A 74 8.70 -5.83 -9.25
CA TYR A 74 9.48 -7.00 -8.84
C TYR A 74 9.84 -7.89 -10.03
N ALA A 75 8.86 -8.23 -10.86
CA ALA A 75 9.09 -9.06 -12.04
C ALA A 75 10.08 -8.41 -13.03
N ALA A 76 10.07 -7.08 -13.14
CA ALA A 76 10.98 -6.34 -14.01
C ALA A 76 12.43 -6.26 -13.47
N ILE A 77 12.62 -6.10 -12.15
CA ILE A 77 13.95 -5.84 -11.56
C ILE A 77 14.65 -7.08 -11.01
N LYS A 78 13.94 -8.19 -10.79
CA LYS A 78 14.47 -9.37 -10.09
C LYS A 78 15.72 -9.98 -10.75
N ASP A 79 15.81 -9.95 -12.09
CA ASP A 79 16.93 -10.52 -12.84
C ASP A 79 18.14 -9.58 -12.83
N TRP A 80 17.90 -8.28 -12.68
CA TRP A 80 18.94 -7.25 -12.62
C TRP A 80 19.61 -7.21 -11.24
N ILE A 81 18.82 -7.42 -10.18
CA ILE A 81 19.30 -7.36 -8.79
C ILE A 81 19.91 -8.72 -8.35
N GLY A 82 19.60 -9.82 -9.04
CA GLY A 82 20.17 -11.16 -8.83
C GLY A 82 19.69 -11.88 -7.57
N ALA A 83 19.42 -11.15 -6.47
CA ALA A 83 18.91 -11.71 -5.23
C ALA A 83 17.39 -11.49 -5.12
N LYS A 84 16.63 -12.59 -5.10
CA LYS A 84 15.16 -12.62 -4.97
C LYS A 84 14.65 -11.74 -3.83
N LEU A 85 15.26 -11.87 -2.66
CA LEU A 85 14.89 -11.15 -1.45
C LEU A 85 15.11 -9.63 -1.60
N ARG A 86 16.28 -9.24 -2.13
CA ARG A 86 16.61 -7.83 -2.34
C ARG A 86 15.65 -7.18 -3.33
N ALA A 87 15.33 -7.86 -4.43
CA ALA A 87 14.33 -7.36 -5.39
C ALA A 87 12.94 -7.20 -4.78
N SER A 88 12.52 -8.11 -3.88
CA SER A 88 11.22 -8.01 -3.20
C SER A 88 11.14 -6.79 -2.29
N TYR A 89 12.19 -6.50 -1.50
CA TYR A 89 12.18 -5.32 -0.64
C TYR A 89 12.36 -4.02 -1.43
N VAL A 90 13.16 -4.00 -2.48
CA VAL A 90 13.31 -2.82 -3.34
C VAL A 90 11.97 -2.47 -4.01
N SER A 91 11.26 -3.46 -4.57
CA SER A 91 9.93 -3.21 -5.14
C SER A 91 8.92 -2.72 -4.10
N GLY A 92 8.92 -3.30 -2.89
CA GLY A 92 8.08 -2.84 -1.79
C GLY A 92 8.40 -1.41 -1.36
N LEU A 93 9.68 -1.06 -1.24
CA LEU A 93 10.14 0.30 -0.90
C LEU A 93 9.74 1.31 -1.98
N LEU A 94 9.86 0.96 -3.26
CA LEU A 94 9.47 1.84 -4.36
C LEU A 94 7.97 2.11 -4.35
N VAL A 95 7.13 1.08 -4.15
CA VAL A 95 5.69 1.24 -4.04
C VAL A 95 5.32 2.09 -2.83
N TRP A 96 5.94 1.86 -1.68
CA TRP A 96 5.71 2.67 -0.49
C TRP A 96 6.11 4.14 -0.70
N ALA A 97 7.28 4.39 -1.27
CA ALA A 97 7.80 5.74 -1.47
C ALA A 97 6.88 6.56 -2.40
N VAL A 98 6.42 5.96 -3.50
CA VAL A 98 5.57 6.64 -4.47
C VAL A 98 4.10 6.68 -4.01
N GLY A 99 3.59 5.57 -3.46
CA GLY A 99 2.17 5.41 -3.14
C GLY A 99 1.74 5.98 -1.79
N TRP A 100 2.67 6.17 -0.85
CA TRP A 100 2.36 6.68 0.50
C TRP A 100 3.24 7.83 0.93
N LEU A 101 4.57 7.73 0.79
CA LEU A 101 5.44 8.82 1.25
C LEU A 101 5.16 10.12 0.50
N GLY A 102 5.06 10.09 -0.83
CA GLY A 102 4.71 11.27 -1.62
C GLY A 102 3.37 11.89 -1.21
N LEU A 103 2.33 11.07 -1.05
CA LEU A 103 1.00 11.55 -0.62
C LEU A 103 0.99 12.09 0.81
N SER A 104 1.75 11.47 1.71
CA SER A 104 1.87 11.95 3.10
C SER A 104 2.60 13.28 3.19
N LEU A 105 3.62 13.51 2.37
CA LEU A 105 4.32 14.79 2.29
C LEU A 105 3.38 15.90 1.81
N ASP A 106 2.53 15.62 0.82
CA ASP A 106 1.50 16.55 0.36
C ASP A 106 0.53 16.91 1.48
N LYS A 107 -0.03 15.90 2.16
CA LYS A 107 -0.94 16.09 3.31
C LYS A 107 -0.34 16.93 4.43
N LEU A 108 0.94 16.74 4.74
CA LEU A 108 1.68 17.55 5.71
C LEU A 108 1.81 19.00 5.23
N ALA A 109 2.14 19.21 3.96
CA ALA A 109 2.31 20.55 3.40
C ALA A 109 1.02 21.36 3.42
N ILE A 110 -0.13 20.72 3.19
CA ILE A 110 -1.46 21.37 3.19
C ILE A 110 -2.14 21.36 4.56
N GLY A 111 -1.58 20.67 5.56
CA GLY A 111 -2.13 20.60 6.92
C GLY A 111 -3.52 19.94 7.00
N VAL A 112 -3.86 19.04 6.08
CA VAL A 112 -5.21 18.47 5.99
C VAL A 112 -5.47 17.42 7.07
N GLU A 113 -4.46 16.68 7.51
CA GLU A 113 -4.60 15.55 8.44
C GLU A 113 -3.64 15.70 9.63
N SER A 114 -4.00 15.14 10.79
CA SER A 114 -3.14 15.15 11.97
C SER A 114 -1.80 14.45 11.70
N GLU A 115 -0.70 15.05 12.15
CA GLU A 115 0.65 14.49 11.99
C GLU A 115 0.77 13.06 12.54
N LYS A 116 0.06 12.76 13.64
CA LYS A 116 0.01 11.41 14.21
C LYS A 116 -0.59 10.42 13.21
N THR A 117 -1.73 10.76 12.60
CA THR A 117 -2.41 9.90 11.64
C THR A 117 -1.54 9.65 10.42
N ILE A 118 -0.87 10.70 9.91
CA ILE A 118 0.07 10.61 8.80
C ILE A 118 1.23 9.68 9.14
N TYR A 119 1.87 9.87 10.31
CA TYR A 119 3.02 9.08 10.73
C TYR A 119 2.70 7.59 10.89
N TYR A 120 1.63 7.24 11.61
CA TYR A 120 1.24 5.85 11.81
C TYR A 120 0.77 5.19 10.51
N ASN A 121 0.09 5.93 9.63
CA ASN A 121 -0.26 5.44 8.29
C ASN A 121 0.97 5.16 7.44
N LEU A 122 1.96 6.05 7.48
CA LEU A 122 3.20 5.88 6.73
C LEU A 122 3.95 4.61 7.16
N LEU A 123 4.04 4.35 8.47
CA LEU A 123 4.67 3.14 9.02
C LEU A 123 3.89 1.87 8.68
N ALA A 124 2.57 1.90 8.83
CA ALA A 124 1.71 0.76 8.48
C ALA A 124 1.82 0.41 7.00
N ALA A 125 1.82 1.43 6.13
CA ALA A 125 2.02 1.25 4.69
C ALA A 125 3.40 0.69 4.37
N LEU A 126 4.46 1.15 5.06
CA LEU A 126 5.81 0.63 4.86
C LEU A 126 5.85 -0.87 5.15
N LEU A 127 5.40 -1.27 6.34
CA LEU A 127 5.37 -2.67 6.74
C LEU A 127 4.47 -3.49 5.80
N GLY A 128 3.32 -2.95 5.41
CA GLY A 128 2.42 -3.57 4.44
C GLY A 128 3.07 -3.82 3.09
N CYS A 129 3.77 -2.82 2.54
CA CYS A 129 4.45 -2.96 1.26
C CYS A 129 5.61 -3.95 1.35
N LEU A 130 6.41 -3.91 2.41
CA LEU A 130 7.54 -4.83 2.58
C LEU A 130 7.07 -6.29 2.75
N ILE A 131 6.13 -6.54 3.65
CA ILE A 131 5.60 -7.88 3.92
C ILE A 131 4.79 -8.38 2.72
N GLY A 132 3.91 -7.54 2.18
CA GLY A 132 3.09 -7.86 1.02
C GLY A 132 3.93 -8.24 -0.18
N GLN A 133 4.98 -7.46 -0.47
CA GLN A 133 5.83 -7.72 -1.62
C GLN A 133 6.77 -8.92 -1.40
N PHE A 134 7.22 -9.15 -0.18
CA PHE A 134 7.89 -10.39 0.19
C PHE A 134 7.00 -11.60 -0.14
N VAL A 135 5.74 -11.61 0.31
CA VAL A 135 4.79 -12.70 0.03
C VAL A 135 4.51 -12.83 -1.46
N ALA A 136 4.24 -11.73 -2.17
CA ALA A 136 4.00 -11.73 -3.61
C ALA A 136 5.17 -12.33 -4.39
N SER A 137 6.42 -12.04 -3.99
CA SER A 137 7.60 -12.63 -4.62
C SER A 137 7.69 -14.15 -4.47
N HIS A 138 7.07 -14.73 -3.44
CA HIS A 138 7.00 -16.19 -3.25
C HIS A 138 5.92 -16.83 -4.12
N ILE A 139 4.85 -16.10 -4.37
CA ILE A 139 3.74 -16.51 -5.24
C ILE A 139 4.15 -16.39 -6.71
N TYR A 140 4.84 -15.32 -7.09
CA TYR A 140 5.26 -15.05 -8.45
C TYR A 140 6.35 -16.04 -8.92
N LYS A 141 6.10 -16.69 -10.05
CA LYS A 141 7.02 -17.59 -10.75
C LYS A 141 6.85 -17.38 -12.25
N ASP A 142 7.94 -17.34 -13.02
CA ASP A 142 7.85 -17.12 -14.48
C ASP A 142 7.29 -18.31 -15.24
N ARG A 143 7.39 -19.50 -14.67
CA ARG A 143 6.84 -20.73 -15.27
C ARG A 143 5.51 -21.08 -14.60
N ALA A 144 4.56 -21.55 -15.41
CA ALA A 144 3.30 -22.11 -14.92
C ALA A 144 3.55 -23.35 -14.07
#